data_AF-A0A8T7B824-F1
#
_entry.id   AF-A0A8T7B824-F1
#
_cell.length_a   1.000
_cell.length_b   1.000
_cell.length_c   1.000
_cell.angle_alpha   90.00
_cell.angle_beta   90.00
_cell.angle_gamma   90.00
#
_symmetry.space_group_name_H-M   'P 1'
#
loop_
_entity.id
_entity.type
_entity.pdbx_description
1 polymer ?
#
loop_
_entity_poly.entity_id
_entity_poly.type
_entity_poly.pdbx_seq_one_letter_code
_entity_poly.pdbx_strand_id
1 'polypeptide(L)'
;VNIPANPDFSSLNLAMAVQLIAYEIRLALGAGGVSDRPRQLAPAIEMERLYEHFNDVMLETGFLDPDNPRYLMRRIRLLINRADPDQNEVNILRGFLAAIDKYNRRHD
;
A
#
# COMPACT_ATOMS: atom_id res chain seq x y z
N VAL A 1 11.91 -24.94 26.22
CA VAL A 1 11.20 -24.69 24.95
C VAL A 1 9.94 -25.55 24.94
N ASN A 2 8.76 -24.95 24.82
CA ASN A 2 7.49 -25.66 24.70
C ASN A 2 6.83 -25.19 23.39
N ILE A 3 6.40 -26.13 22.54
CA ILE A 3 5.71 -25.83 21.29
C ILE A 3 4.21 -25.86 21.60
N PRO A 4 3.47 -24.75 21.40
CA PRO A 4 2.02 -24.75 21.57
C PRO A 4 1.38 -25.84 20.71
N ALA A 5 0.64 -26.73 21.35
CA ALA A 5 -0.01 -27.88 20.73
C ALA A 5 -1.43 -28.02 21.29
N ASN A 6 -2.21 -28.94 20.70
CA ASN A 6 -3.53 -29.26 21.24
C ASN A 6 -3.40 -29.75 22.71
N PRO A 7 -4.11 -29.15 23.69
CA PRO A 7 -4.06 -29.60 25.08
C PRO A 7 -4.40 -31.09 25.27
N ASP A 8 -5.33 -31.63 24.49
CA ASP A 8 -5.75 -33.04 24.55
C ASP A 8 -4.80 -33.99 23.81
N PHE A 9 -3.90 -33.45 22.98
CA PHE A 9 -2.91 -34.20 22.22
C PHE A 9 -1.66 -33.35 21.95
N SER A 10 -0.81 -33.22 22.96
CA SER A 10 0.33 -32.30 22.97
C SER A 10 1.66 -32.93 22.57
N SER A 11 1.68 -34.23 22.28
CA SER A 11 2.89 -34.95 21.90
C SER A 11 3.13 -34.85 20.40
N LEU A 12 4.14 -34.06 20.01
CA LEU A 12 4.65 -34.06 18.65
C LEU A 12 5.66 -35.18 18.48
N ASN A 13 5.68 -35.77 17.28
CA ASN A 13 6.81 -36.60 16.87
C ASN A 13 8.11 -35.78 16.90
N LEU A 14 9.23 -36.42 17.28
CA LEU A 14 10.54 -35.78 17.34
C LEU A 14 10.90 -35.01 16.06
N ALA A 15 10.67 -35.60 14.88
CA ALA A 15 10.96 -34.96 13.60
C ALA A 15 10.12 -33.70 13.39
N MET A 16 8.84 -33.69 13.82
CA MET A 16 7.96 -32.52 13.72
C MET A 16 8.40 -31.41 14.67
N ALA A 17 8.78 -31.75 15.90
CA ALA A 17 9.30 -30.78 16.86
C ALA A 17 10.60 -30.13 16.34
N VAL A 18 11.54 -30.93 15.83
CA VAL A 18 12.78 -30.41 15.22
C VAL A 18 12.48 -29.52 14.02
N GLN A 19 11.55 -29.90 13.14
CA GLN A 19 11.17 -29.12 11.98
C GLN A 19 10.62 -27.74 12.37
N LEU A 20 9.75 -27.66 13.37
CA LEU A 20 9.18 -26.39 13.83
C LEU A 20 10.25 -25.48 14.44
N ILE A 21 11.13 -26.03 15.28
CA ILE A 21 12.23 -25.25 15.87
C ILE A 21 13.21 -24.76 14.79
N ALA A 22 13.58 -25.62 13.84
CA ALA A 22 14.43 -25.22 12.72
C ALA A 22 13.78 -24.14 11.85
N TYR A 23 12.47 -24.23 11.62
CA TYR A 23 11.70 -23.22 10.90
C TYR A 23 11.68 -21.88 11.64
N GLU A 24 11.40 -21.86 12.94
CA GLU A 24 11.43 -20.63 13.75
C GLU A 24 12.81 -19.98 13.80
N ILE A 25 13.88 -20.80 13.92
CA ILE A 25 15.26 -20.30 13.82
C ILE A 25 15.51 -19.70 12.45
N ARG A 26 15.08 -20.37 11.37
CA ARG A 26 15.24 -19.88 10.00
C ARG A 26 14.46 -18.56 9.81
N LEU A 27 13.22 -18.46 10.32
CA LEU A 27 12.46 -17.21 10.35
C LEU A 27 13.19 -16.08 11.08
N ALA A 28 13.70 -16.36 12.29
CA ALA A 28 14.46 -15.40 13.09
C ALA A 28 15.75 -14.93 12.39
N LEU A 29 16.35 -15.79 11.56
CA LEU A 29 17.50 -15.47 10.70
C LEU A 29 17.10 -14.77 9.38
N GLY A 30 15.85 -14.31 9.24
CA GLY A 30 15.39 -13.50 8.12
C GLY A 30 14.99 -14.29 6.85
N ALA A 31 14.69 -15.58 7.00
CA ALA A 31 14.46 -16.48 5.87
C ALA A 31 13.08 -16.49 5.23
N GLY A 32 12.05 -16.18 6.01
CA GLY A 32 10.66 -16.40 5.60
C GLY A 32 9.93 -15.12 5.24
N GLY A 33 10.62 -13.98 5.22
CA GLY A 33 10.12 -12.81 4.53
C GLY A 33 10.30 -13.03 3.03
N VAL A 34 9.20 -13.26 2.30
CA VAL A 34 9.08 -12.79 0.91
C VAL A 34 9.71 -11.40 0.90
N SER A 35 10.82 -11.21 0.18
CA SER A 35 11.73 -10.07 0.35
C SER A 35 11.03 -8.81 0.83
N ASP A 36 11.00 -8.60 2.13
CA ASP A 36 10.50 -7.36 2.72
C ASP A 36 11.68 -6.40 2.64
N ARG A 37 12.08 -6.09 1.40
CA ARG A 37 12.88 -4.90 1.19
C ARG A 37 12.05 -3.80 1.82
N PRO A 38 12.58 -3.06 2.81
CA PRO A 38 11.81 -2.05 3.49
C PRO A 38 11.19 -1.14 2.43
N ARG A 39 9.85 -1.20 2.31
CA ARG A 39 9.14 -0.41 1.33
C ARG A 39 9.33 1.04 1.73
N GLN A 40 10.09 1.79 0.94
CA GLN A 40 10.32 3.19 1.22
C GLN A 40 9.06 3.96 0.81
N LEU A 41 8.26 4.29 1.81
CA LEU A 41 7.04 5.07 1.63
C LEU A 41 7.34 6.39 0.92
N ALA A 42 6.39 6.84 0.10
CA ALA A 42 6.51 8.12 -0.56
C ALA A 42 6.64 9.25 0.49
N PRO A 43 7.55 10.22 0.28
CA PRO A 43 7.63 11.41 1.13
C PRO A 43 6.29 12.15 1.15
N ALA A 44 5.93 12.74 2.29
CA ALA A 44 4.69 13.49 2.44
C ALA A 44 4.50 14.59 1.38
N ILE A 45 5.59 15.23 0.95
CA ILE A 45 5.56 16.25 -0.11
C ILE A 45 5.10 15.68 -1.47
N GLU A 46 5.49 14.45 -1.79
CA GLU A 46 5.08 13.80 -3.05
C GLU A 46 3.60 13.34 -2.97
N MET A 47 3.15 12.94 -1.78
CA MET A 47 1.74 12.65 -1.53
C MET A 47 0.87 13.89 -1.68
N GLU A 48 1.27 15.04 -1.13
CA GLU A 48 0.51 16.30 -1.30
C GLU A 48 0.44 16.74 -2.77
N ARG A 49 1.55 16.64 -3.51
CA ARG A 49 1.56 16.90 -4.96
C ARG A 49 0.61 15.99 -5.74
N LEU A 50 0.53 14.72 -5.36
CA LEU A 50 -0.44 13.79 -5.95
C LEU A 50 -1.87 14.24 -5.66
N TYR A 51 -2.16 14.67 -4.42
CA TYR A 51 -3.50 15.13 -4.04
C TYR A 51 -3.91 16.43 -4.73
N GLU A 52 -3.00 17.37 -4.91
CA GLU A 52 -3.22 18.59 -5.71
C GLU A 52 -3.55 18.22 -7.16
N HIS A 53 -2.75 17.34 -7.78
CA HIS A 53 -3.00 16.90 -9.15
C HIS A 53 -4.34 16.18 -9.31
N PHE A 54 -4.74 15.34 -8.35
CA PHE A 54 -6.08 14.74 -8.34
C PHE A 54 -7.18 15.79 -8.30
N ASN A 55 -7.05 16.80 -7.44
CA ASN A 55 -8.03 17.87 -7.32
C ASN A 55 -8.20 18.60 -8.65
N ASP A 56 -7.09 18.99 -9.29
CA ASP A 56 -7.11 19.73 -10.55
C ASP A 56 -7.77 18.91 -11.67
N VAL A 57 -7.35 17.65 -11.86
CA VAL A 57 -7.96 16.76 -12.86
C VAL A 57 -9.45 16.55 -12.62
N MET A 58 -9.85 16.38 -11.37
CA MET A 58 -11.26 16.15 -11.04
C MET A 58 -12.10 17.41 -11.28
N LEU A 59 -11.54 18.61 -11.09
CA LEU A 59 -12.20 19.87 -11.45
C LEU A 59 -12.32 20.01 -12.97
N GLU A 60 -11.22 19.80 -13.69
CA GLU A 60 -11.18 19.93 -15.16
C GLU A 60 -12.13 18.95 -15.87
N THR A 61 -12.21 17.72 -15.38
CA THR A 61 -13.11 16.68 -15.93
C THR A 61 -14.57 16.85 -15.49
N GLY A 62 -14.87 17.80 -14.60
CA GLY A 62 -16.20 18.02 -14.03
C GLY A 62 -16.64 16.93 -13.03
N PHE A 63 -15.73 16.07 -12.58
CA PHE A 63 -16.03 15.05 -11.57
C PHE A 63 -16.19 15.65 -10.17
N LEU A 64 -15.39 16.67 -9.85
CA LEU A 64 -15.52 17.47 -8.63
C LEU A 64 -16.28 18.75 -8.96
N ASP A 65 -17.43 18.92 -8.32
CA ASP A 65 -18.18 20.18 -8.33
C ASP A 65 -17.58 21.14 -7.28
N PRO A 66 -17.03 22.31 -7.68
CA PRO A 66 -16.46 23.29 -6.74
C PRO A 66 -17.50 23.83 -5.76
N ASP A 67 -18.76 23.93 -6.17
CA ASP A 67 -19.84 24.49 -5.37
C ASP A 67 -20.44 23.43 -4.42
N ASN A 68 -20.11 22.14 -4.64
CA ASN A 68 -20.54 21.04 -3.78
C ASN A 68 -19.48 19.93 -3.63
N PRO A 69 -18.36 20.19 -2.95
CA PRO A 69 -17.20 19.30 -2.95
C PRO A 69 -17.37 17.97 -2.17
N ARG A 70 -18.56 17.71 -1.57
CA ARG A 70 -18.99 16.45 -0.93
C ARG A 70 -17.96 15.68 -0.09
N TYR A 71 -16.99 16.36 0.54
CA TYR A 71 -15.84 15.75 1.22
C TYR A 71 -15.03 14.77 0.36
N LEU A 72 -15.11 14.90 -0.96
CA LEU A 72 -14.55 13.94 -1.90
C LEU A 72 -13.02 13.85 -1.78
N MET A 73 -12.34 14.99 -1.73
CA MET A 73 -10.88 15.04 -1.52
C MET A 73 -10.45 14.38 -0.21
N ARG A 74 -11.23 14.54 0.87
CA ARG A 74 -10.96 13.85 2.14
C ARG A 74 -11.04 12.33 1.98
N ARG A 75 -12.03 11.84 1.22
CA ARG A 75 -12.19 10.40 0.96
C ARG A 75 -11.07 9.85 0.07
N ILE A 76 -10.62 10.60 -0.93
CA ILE A 76 -9.47 10.25 -1.78
C ILE A 76 -8.20 10.12 -0.94
N ARG A 77 -7.90 11.12 -0.09
CA ARG A 77 -6.74 11.07 0.82
C ARG A 77 -6.78 9.85 1.75
N LEU A 78 -7.93 9.55 2.34
CA LEU A 78 -8.09 8.37 3.20
C LEU A 78 -7.92 7.05 2.44
N LEU A 79 -8.42 6.97 1.20
CA LEU A 79 -8.29 5.78 0.37
C LEU A 79 -6.82 5.52 0.00
N ILE A 80 -6.12 6.55 -0.47
CA ILE A 80 -4.73 6.43 -0.92
C ILE A 80 -3.81 6.17 0.29
N ASN A 81 -3.98 6.89 1.39
CA ASN A 81 -3.16 6.68 2.60
C ASN A 81 -3.31 5.25 3.17
N ARG A 82 -4.47 4.59 3.01
CA ARG A 82 -4.65 3.21 3.47
C ARG A 82 -3.72 2.22 2.76
N ALA A 83 -3.28 2.54 1.54
CA ALA A 83 -2.41 1.67 0.76
C ALA A 83 -0.92 1.80 1.14
N ASP A 84 -0.55 2.81 1.96
CA ASP A 84 0.84 3.15 2.30
C ASP A 84 1.77 3.12 1.06
N PRO A 85 1.50 3.98 0.06
CA PRO A 85 2.16 3.87 -1.23
C PRO A 85 3.63 4.28 -1.17
N ASP A 86 4.44 3.59 -1.98
CA ASP A 86 5.83 3.97 -2.24
C ASP A 86 5.95 5.06 -3.31
N GLN A 87 7.17 5.57 -3.50
CA GLN A 87 7.43 6.62 -4.50
C GLN A 87 7.07 6.19 -5.93
N ASN A 88 7.28 4.92 -6.27
CA ASN A 88 7.01 4.41 -7.60
C ASN A 88 5.49 4.35 -7.86
N GLU A 89 4.71 3.90 -6.89
CA GLU A 89 3.25 3.89 -6.94
C GLU A 89 2.67 5.31 -7.07
N VAL A 90 3.21 6.27 -6.32
CA VAL A 90 2.85 7.70 -6.47
C VAL A 90 3.17 8.20 -7.88
N ASN A 91 4.35 7.88 -8.42
CA ASN A 91 4.74 8.28 -9.76
C ASN A 91 3.83 7.66 -10.84
N ILE A 92 3.39 6.41 -10.67
CA ILE A 92 2.45 5.75 -11.58
C ILE A 92 1.10 6.50 -11.57
N LEU A 93 0.57 6.81 -10.38
CA LEU A 93 -0.68 7.56 -10.25
C LEU A 93 -0.59 8.94 -10.88
N ARG A 94 0.50 9.69 -10.62
CA ARG A 94 0.75 10.99 -11.28
C ARG A 94 0.90 10.87 -12.79
N GLY A 95 1.53 9.80 -13.28
CA GLY A 95 1.66 9.52 -14.71
C GLY A 95 0.29 9.27 -15.37
N PHE A 96 -0.60 8.57 -14.69
CA PHE A 96 -1.98 8.38 -15.13
C PHE A 96 -2.75 9.70 -15.19
N LEU A 97 -2.68 10.53 -14.15
CA LEU A 97 -3.30 11.86 -14.14
C LEU A 97 -2.74 12.76 -15.26
N ALA A 98 -1.42 12.76 -15.48
CA ALA A 98 -0.80 13.50 -16.57
C ALA A 98 -1.27 13.03 -17.96
N ALA A 99 -1.62 11.75 -18.11
CA ALA A 99 -2.18 11.23 -19.36
C ALA A 99 -3.61 11.75 -19.60
N ILE A 100 -4.41 11.93 -18.53
CA ILE A 100 -5.73 12.57 -18.59
C ILE A 100 -5.57 14.04 -18.99
N ASP A 101 -4.69 14.81 -18.36
CA ASP A 101 -4.43 16.23 -18.72
C ASP A 101 -4.06 16.37 -20.20
N LYS A 102 -3.29 15.41 -20.72
CA LYS A 102 -2.87 15.40 -22.12
C LYS A 102 -4.03 15.04 -23.05
N TYR A 103 -4.93 14.17 -22.60
CA TYR A 103 -6.14 13.82 -23.35
C TYR A 103 -7.10 15.00 -23.44
N ASN A 104 -7.37 15.69 -22.33
CA ASN A 104 -8.24 16.86 -22.28
C ASN A 104 -7.72 17.98 -23.19
N ARG A 105 -6.45 18.37 -23.06
CA ARG A 105 -5.82 19.39 -23.92
C ARG A 105 -5.80 19.11 -25.42
N ARG A 106 -6.08 17.86 -25.84
CA ARG A 106 -6.17 17.48 -27.26
C ARG A 106 -7.60 17.54 -27.80
N HIS A 107 -8.59 17.54 -26.91
CA HIS A 107 -10.01 17.51 -27.24
C HIS A 107 -10.76 18.80 -26.85
N ASP A 108 -10.05 19.75 -26.23
CA ASP A 108 -10.44 21.17 -26.13
C ASP A 108 -10.14 21.93 -27.43
#